data_AF-A0A7L2Z570-F1
#
_entry.id   AF-A0A7L2Z570-F1
#
_cell.length_a   1.000
_cell.length_b   1.000
_cell.length_c   1.000
_cell.angle_alpha   90.00
_cell.angle_beta   90.00
_cell.angle_gamma   90.00
#
_symmetry.space_group_name_H-M   'P 1'
#
loop_
_entity.id
_entity.type
_entity.pdbx_description
1 polymer ?
#
loop_
_entity_poly.entity_id
_entity_poly.type
_entity_poly.pdbx_seq_one_letter_code
_entity_poly.pdbx_strand_id
1 'polypeptide(L)'
;PPVILVLQEAIPQHFWCIPFSVDGNPTPSIRWLFNGSALAEGQYIHTRIMEYEPNSTVFHGCLQLNRPTHVNNGNYTLLVRNPLGSASRSIQGRFMDNPFSFSPEEPIPGRDSMGPQPAPRPRPCCPQVSVAVALAVFACLFLSIMLIVLNKCGRRSKFGI
;
A
#
# COMPACT_ATOMS: atom_id res chain seq x y z
N PRO A 1 5.81 -46.09 9.77
CA PRO A 1 6.34 -44.78 10.24
C PRO A 1 6.21 -43.76 9.10
N PRO A 2 5.95 -42.46 9.36
CA PRO A 2 5.87 -41.45 8.30
C PRO A 2 7.25 -41.20 7.67
N VAL A 3 7.28 -41.03 6.34
CA VAL A 3 8.49 -40.76 5.56
C VAL A 3 8.21 -39.60 4.61
N ILE A 4 9.06 -38.58 4.65
CA ILE A 4 9.00 -37.45 3.71
C ILE A 4 9.72 -37.89 2.43
N LEU A 5 9.00 -37.93 1.32
CA LEU A 5 9.54 -38.39 0.03
C LEU A 5 10.27 -37.27 -0.72
N VAL A 6 9.76 -36.04 -0.64
CA VAL A 6 10.31 -34.87 -1.33
C VAL A 6 10.01 -33.61 -0.51
N LEU A 7 11.00 -32.74 -0.38
CA LEU A 7 10.89 -31.37 0.12
C LEU A 7 11.71 -30.48 -0.82
N GLN A 8 11.12 -29.39 -1.31
CA GLN A 8 11.75 -28.47 -2.27
C GLN A 8 11.97 -27.10 -1.65
N GLU A 9 12.80 -26.30 -2.31
CA GLU A 9 12.98 -24.87 -1.98
C GLU A 9 11.71 -24.06 -2.27
N ALA A 10 11.64 -22.87 -1.66
CA ALA A 10 10.51 -21.97 -1.85
C ALA A 10 10.45 -21.47 -3.30
N ILE A 11 9.28 -21.64 -3.93
CA ILE A 11 9.02 -21.13 -5.27
C ILE A 11 8.33 -19.75 -5.14
N PRO A 12 8.86 -18.68 -5.75
CA PRO A 12 8.21 -17.38 -5.71
C PRO A 12 6.88 -17.46 -6.45
N GLN A 13 5.80 -17.03 -5.78
CA GLN A 13 4.49 -16.91 -6.38
C GLN A 13 4.07 -15.45 -6.41
N HIS A 14 3.54 -14.99 -7.55
CA HIS A 14 3.09 -13.62 -7.71
C HIS A 14 1.58 -13.54 -7.55
N PHE A 15 1.14 -13.28 -6.32
CA PHE A 15 -0.25 -13.00 -6.00
C PHE A 15 -0.39 -11.56 -5.55
N TRP A 16 -1.48 -10.92 -5.97
CA TRP A 16 -1.91 -9.63 -5.47
C TRP A 16 -3.12 -9.79 -4.58
N CYS A 17 -3.23 -8.88 -3.62
CA CYS A 17 -4.33 -8.85 -2.68
C CYS A 17 -4.93 -7.46 -2.63
N ILE A 18 -6.24 -7.34 -2.86
CA ILE A 18 -7.02 -6.16 -2.47
C ILE A 18 -7.68 -6.49 -1.13
N PRO A 19 -7.12 -6.04 0.00
CA PRO A 19 -7.63 -6.37 1.32
C PRO A 19 -8.92 -5.62 1.62
N PHE A 20 -9.80 -6.24 2.39
CA PHE A 20 -11.01 -5.63 2.89
C PHE A 20 -11.39 -6.15 4.28
N SER A 21 -12.17 -5.34 4.99
CA SER A 21 -12.82 -5.69 6.24
C SER A 21 -14.29 -5.33 6.12
N VAL A 22 -15.16 -6.24 6.53
CA VAL A 22 -16.61 -6.06 6.45
C VAL A 22 -17.22 -6.39 7.80
N ASP A 23 -18.08 -5.50 8.27
CA ASP A 23 -18.88 -5.68 9.48
C ASP A 23 -20.36 -5.87 9.09
N GLY A 24 -21.06 -6.75 9.80
CA GLY A 24 -22.50 -6.87 9.69
C GLY A 24 -23.07 -8.12 10.34
N ASN A 25 -24.24 -7.96 10.95
CA ASN A 25 -25.03 -9.06 11.54
C ASN A 25 -26.51 -8.93 11.12
N PRO A 26 -27.10 -9.88 10.37
CA PRO A 26 -26.52 -11.12 9.85
C PRO A 26 -25.31 -10.88 8.91
N THR A 27 -24.42 -11.88 8.80
CA THR A 27 -23.21 -11.81 7.98
C THR A 27 -23.56 -11.41 6.53
N PRO A 28 -23.00 -10.31 6.02
CA PRO A 28 -23.32 -9.83 4.67
C PRO A 28 -22.71 -10.70 3.58
N SER A 29 -23.44 -10.81 2.48
CA SER A 29 -22.92 -11.34 1.21
C SER A 29 -22.00 -10.32 0.53
N ILE A 30 -20.95 -10.81 -0.15
CA ILE A 30 -20.00 -10.00 -0.90
C ILE A 30 -20.17 -10.22 -2.40
N ARG A 31 -20.04 -9.14 -3.18
CA ARG A 31 -19.87 -9.16 -4.63
C ARG A 31 -18.87 -8.09 -5.05
N TRP A 32 -18.28 -8.26 -6.23
CA TRP A 32 -17.36 -7.29 -6.79
C TRP A 32 -17.86 -6.74 -8.13
N LEU A 33 -17.56 -5.47 -8.38
CA LEU A 33 -17.58 -4.89 -9.71
C LEU A 33 -16.16 -4.55 -10.16
N PHE A 34 -15.90 -4.73 -11.45
CA PHE A 34 -14.72 -4.24 -12.14
C PHE A 34 -15.15 -3.27 -13.24
N ASN A 35 -14.70 -2.01 -13.14
CA ASN A 35 -15.10 -0.91 -14.03
C ASN A 35 -16.63 -0.79 -14.17
N GLY A 36 -17.36 -0.96 -13.07
CA GLY A 36 -18.82 -0.86 -13.02
C GLY A 36 -19.59 -2.11 -13.46
N SER A 37 -18.92 -3.11 -14.04
CA SER A 37 -19.54 -4.39 -14.45
C SER A 37 -19.29 -5.46 -13.40
N ALA A 38 -20.19 -6.45 -13.28
CA ALA A 38 -20.00 -7.55 -12.34
C ALA A 38 -18.70 -8.31 -12.62
N LEU A 39 -17.84 -8.44 -11.60
CA LEU A 39 -16.59 -9.19 -11.71
C LEU A 39 -16.89 -10.68 -11.56
N ALA A 40 -16.59 -11.46 -12.60
CA ALA A 40 -16.69 -12.91 -12.55
C ALA A 40 -15.47 -13.49 -11.82
N GLU A 41 -15.72 -14.16 -10.69
CA GLU A 41 -14.68 -14.88 -9.96
C GLU A 41 -14.40 -16.26 -10.59
N GLY A 42 -13.17 -16.73 -10.43
CA GLY A 42 -12.68 -18.00 -10.96
C GLY A 42 -11.30 -18.36 -10.41
N GLN A 43 -10.55 -19.20 -11.12
CA GLN A 43 -9.26 -19.71 -10.62
C GLN A 43 -8.20 -18.60 -10.42
N TYR A 44 -8.22 -17.56 -11.24
CA TYR A 44 -7.20 -16.49 -11.22
C TYR A 44 -7.59 -15.28 -10.38
N ILE A 45 -8.89 -15.02 -10.23
CA ILE A 45 -9.41 -13.89 -9.46
C ILE A 45 -10.53 -14.44 -8.58
N HIS A 46 -10.34 -14.45 -7.27
CA HIS A 46 -11.36 -14.93 -6.33
C HIS A 46 -11.24 -14.26 -4.97
N THR A 47 -12.36 -14.19 -4.28
CA THR A 47 -12.46 -13.68 -2.92
C THR A 47 -12.05 -14.78 -1.96
N ARG A 48 -11.06 -14.49 -1.10
CA ARG A 48 -10.65 -15.37 0.00
C ARG A 48 -10.92 -14.68 1.33
N ILE A 49 -11.76 -15.27 2.16
CA ILE A 49 -11.94 -14.86 3.55
C ILE A 49 -10.78 -15.46 4.34
N MET A 50 -10.01 -14.62 5.03
CA MET A 50 -8.77 -15.02 5.70
C MET A 50 -8.99 -15.35 7.16
N GLU A 51 -9.86 -14.60 7.84
CA GLU A 51 -10.06 -14.74 9.28
C GLU A 51 -11.48 -14.38 9.69
N TYR A 52 -12.03 -15.21 10.58
CA TYR A 52 -13.27 -14.93 11.30
C TYR A 52 -12.91 -14.93 12.78
N GLU A 53 -12.95 -13.76 13.40
CA GLU A 53 -12.65 -13.66 14.83
C GLU A 53 -13.88 -14.16 15.62
N PRO A 54 -13.73 -15.14 16.53
CA PRO A 54 -14.86 -15.66 17.29
C PRO A 54 -15.51 -14.55 18.12
N ASN A 55 -16.84 -14.47 18.05
CA ASN A 55 -17.68 -13.41 18.65
C ASN A 55 -17.55 -12.02 18.01
N SER A 56 -16.89 -11.90 16.86
CA SER A 56 -16.89 -10.68 16.05
C SER A 56 -17.92 -10.77 14.92
N THR A 57 -18.54 -9.64 14.60
CA THR A 57 -19.33 -9.45 13.38
C THR A 57 -18.49 -8.97 12.21
N VAL A 58 -17.21 -8.64 12.49
CA VAL A 58 -16.22 -8.24 11.50
C VAL A 58 -15.50 -9.46 10.97
N PHE A 59 -15.35 -9.53 9.65
CA PHE A 59 -14.49 -10.51 9.01
C PHE A 59 -13.56 -9.84 7.99
N HIS A 60 -12.41 -10.47 7.81
CA HIS A 60 -11.35 -9.97 6.94
C HIS A 60 -11.19 -10.87 5.72
N GLY A 61 -10.97 -10.25 4.58
CA GLY A 61 -10.77 -10.98 3.35
C GLY A 61 -9.94 -10.21 2.34
N CYS A 62 -9.75 -10.86 1.22
CA CYS A 62 -8.95 -10.36 0.14
C CYS A 62 -9.54 -10.80 -1.20
N LEU A 63 -9.67 -9.87 -2.15
CA LEU A 63 -9.80 -10.26 -3.55
C LEU A 63 -8.39 -10.60 -4.05
N GLN A 64 -8.14 -11.90 -4.24
CA GLN A 64 -6.86 -12.41 -4.68
C GLN A 64 -6.81 -12.41 -6.21
N LEU A 65 -5.69 -11.93 -6.76
CA LEU A 65 -5.40 -11.98 -8.19
C LEU A 65 -4.08 -12.72 -8.39
N ASN A 66 -4.09 -13.82 -9.14
CA ASN A 66 -2.90 -14.59 -9.49
C ASN A 66 -2.31 -14.04 -10.79
N ARG A 67 -1.08 -13.50 -10.73
CA ARG A 67 -0.35 -12.93 -11.88
C ARG A 67 -1.20 -11.96 -12.73
N PRO A 68 -1.80 -10.92 -12.12
CA PRO A 68 -2.52 -9.90 -12.89
C PRO A 68 -1.57 -9.15 -13.83
N THR A 69 -2.12 -8.66 -14.95
CA THR A 69 -1.40 -7.82 -15.91
C THR A 69 -2.08 -6.46 -16.06
N HIS A 70 -1.62 -5.62 -16.97
CA HIS A 70 -2.19 -4.30 -17.22
C HIS A 70 -3.69 -4.34 -17.59
N VAL A 71 -4.20 -5.46 -18.15
CA VAL A 71 -5.64 -5.64 -18.45
C VAL A 71 -6.51 -5.74 -17.20
N ASN A 72 -5.91 -6.06 -16.06
CA ASN A 72 -6.57 -6.08 -14.77
C ASN A 72 -6.55 -4.70 -14.10
N ASN A 73 -5.87 -3.70 -14.66
CA ASN A 73 -5.93 -2.34 -14.12
C ASN A 73 -7.34 -1.77 -14.28
N GLY A 74 -7.87 -1.18 -13.21
CA GLY A 74 -9.22 -0.62 -13.26
C GLY A 74 -9.77 -0.31 -11.88
N ASN A 75 -11.02 0.13 -11.85
CA ASN A 75 -11.74 0.45 -10.63
C ASN A 75 -12.44 -0.80 -10.09
N TYR A 76 -12.04 -1.25 -8.91
CA TYR A 76 -12.62 -2.38 -8.20
C TYR A 76 -13.58 -1.87 -7.14
N THR A 77 -14.84 -2.30 -7.18
CA THR A 77 -15.86 -1.93 -6.19
C THR A 77 -16.32 -3.14 -5.42
N LEU A 78 -16.11 -3.13 -4.11
CA LEU A 78 -16.67 -4.10 -3.18
C LEU A 78 -18.12 -3.71 -2.89
N LEU A 79 -19.05 -4.64 -3.05
CA LEU A 79 -20.46 -4.52 -2.69
C LEU A 79 -20.78 -5.51 -1.57
N VAL A 80 -21.37 -5.01 -0.49
CA VAL A 80 -21.81 -5.85 0.64
C VAL A 80 -23.29 -5.65 0.90
N ARG A 81 -24.00 -6.74 1.20
CA ARG A 81 -25.45 -6.70 1.45
C ARG A 81 -25.90 -7.76 2.45
N ASN A 82 -26.75 -7.35 3.38
CA ASN A 82 -27.52 -8.22 4.27
C ASN A 82 -29.01 -7.76 4.32
N PRO A 83 -29.89 -8.38 5.13
CA PRO A 83 -31.29 -7.95 5.23
C PRO A 83 -31.50 -6.53 5.78
N LEU A 84 -30.53 -5.99 6.51
CA LEU A 84 -30.62 -4.68 7.15
C LEU A 84 -30.15 -3.54 6.23
N GLY A 85 -29.39 -3.86 5.18
CA GLY A 85 -28.93 -2.86 4.22
C GLY A 85 -27.80 -3.31 3.30
N SER A 86 -27.16 -2.33 2.68
CA SER A 86 -26.03 -2.52 1.77
C SER A 86 -25.02 -1.39 1.86
N ALA A 87 -23.75 -1.69 1.60
CA ALA A 87 -22.69 -0.70 1.47
C ALA A 87 -21.79 -1.03 0.27
N SER A 88 -21.06 -0.03 -0.21
CA SER A 88 -20.12 -0.19 -1.31
C SER A 88 -18.89 0.70 -1.14
N ARG A 89 -17.74 0.23 -1.61
CA ARG A 89 -16.49 1.01 -1.64
C ARG A 89 -15.64 0.65 -2.84
N SER A 90 -15.04 1.65 -3.46
CA SER A 90 -14.24 1.50 -4.68
C SER A 90 -12.77 1.86 -4.45
N ILE A 91 -11.86 1.17 -5.14
CA ILE A 91 -10.41 1.44 -5.17
C ILE A 91 -9.86 1.25 -6.58
N GLN A 92 -8.79 1.97 -6.91
CA GLN A 92 -8.09 1.80 -8.18
C GLN A 92 -7.03 0.69 -8.07
N GLY A 93 -7.22 -0.40 -8.81
CA GLY A 93 -6.21 -1.44 -9.01
C GLY A 93 -5.22 -1.04 -10.10
N ARG A 94 -3.92 -1.10 -9.79
CA ARG A 94 -2.81 -0.89 -10.74
C ARG A 94 -1.75 -1.96 -10.48
N PHE A 95 -1.62 -2.90 -11.41
CA PHE A 95 -0.81 -4.10 -11.26
C PHE A 95 0.45 -4.09 -12.13
N MET A 96 0.31 -3.68 -13.39
CA MET A 96 1.42 -3.53 -14.33
C MET A 96 1.17 -2.33 -15.25
N ASP A 97 2.23 -1.66 -15.68
CA ASP A 97 2.14 -0.65 -16.73
C ASP A 97 1.76 -1.30 -18.06
N ASN A 98 1.04 -0.56 -18.92
CA ASN A 98 0.71 -1.05 -20.26
C ASN A 98 1.95 -0.91 -21.16
N PRO A 99 2.57 -2.02 -21.62
CA PRO A 99 3.76 -1.95 -22.45
C PRO A 99 3.51 -1.34 -23.85
N PHE A 100 2.24 -1.15 -24.24
CA PHE A 100 1.84 -0.60 -25.54
C PHE A 100 1.21 0.79 -25.43
N SER A 101 1.22 1.45 -24.26
CA SER A 101 0.84 2.86 -24.20
C SER A 101 1.97 3.70 -24.79
N PHE A 102 1.97 3.84 -26.11
CA PHE A 102 2.79 4.83 -26.79
C PHE A 102 2.30 6.20 -26.33
N SER A 103 3.06 6.85 -25.44
CA SER A 103 2.91 8.28 -25.21
C SER A 103 3.40 8.98 -26.48
N PRO A 104 2.56 9.75 -27.20
CA PRO A 104 3.00 10.49 -28.39
C PRO A 104 4.17 11.45 -28.07
N GLU A 105 4.31 11.86 -26.81
CA GLU A 105 5.41 12.67 -26.29
C GLU A 105 6.74 11.92 -26.05
N GLU A 106 6.82 10.59 -26.17
CA GLU A 106 8.11 9.90 -26.03
C GLU A 106 8.92 9.95 -27.34
N PRO A 107 10.07 10.64 -27.37
CA PRO A 107 10.88 10.74 -28.58
C PRO A 107 11.40 9.36 -28.97
N ILE A 108 11.20 8.97 -30.23
CA ILE A 108 11.73 7.73 -30.81
C ILE A 108 13.27 7.75 -30.65
N PRO A 109 13.89 6.82 -29.91
CA PRO A 109 15.34 6.80 -29.77
C PRO A 109 15.94 6.17 -31.03
N GLY A 110 16.27 7.01 -32.02
CA GLY A 110 16.95 6.53 -33.21
C GLY A 110 16.80 7.42 -34.44
N ARG A 111 17.32 8.65 -34.38
CA ARG A 111 17.83 9.32 -35.58
C ARG A 111 18.78 10.46 -35.21
N ASP A 112 20.06 10.12 -35.32
CA ASP A 112 21.26 10.94 -35.56
C ASP A 112 21.12 12.46 -35.39
N SER A 113 21.91 13.04 -34.48
CA SER A 113 22.88 14.12 -34.80
C SER A 113 23.62 14.62 -33.55
N MET A 114 24.93 14.68 -33.68
CA MET A 114 25.93 15.32 -32.82
C MET A 114 25.42 16.59 -32.12
N GLY A 115 25.42 16.59 -30.78
CA GLY A 115 25.21 17.77 -29.94
C GLY A 115 25.51 17.44 -28.47
N PRO A 116 26.12 18.35 -27.68
CA PRO A 116 26.58 18.03 -26.34
C PRO A 116 25.38 17.73 -25.41
N GLN A 117 25.33 16.51 -24.88
CA GLN A 117 24.34 16.10 -23.88
C GLN A 117 24.47 16.99 -22.62
N PRO A 118 23.42 17.69 -22.18
CA PRO A 118 23.37 18.14 -20.80
C PRO A 118 23.14 16.91 -19.92
N ALA A 119 24.00 16.73 -18.93
CA ALA A 119 23.98 15.64 -17.95
C ALA A 119 22.57 15.43 -17.34
N PRO A 120 22.21 14.19 -16.96
CA PRO A 120 20.92 13.90 -16.36
C PRO A 120 20.74 14.73 -15.09
N ARG A 121 19.69 15.54 -15.05
CA ARG A 121 19.28 16.22 -13.81
C ARG A 121 19.05 15.15 -12.75
N PRO A 122 19.72 15.22 -11.58
CA PRO A 122 19.41 14.30 -10.50
C PRO A 122 17.93 14.49 -10.14
N ARG A 123 17.18 13.40 -10.18
CA ARG A 123 15.85 13.33 -9.56
C ARG A 123 16.02 13.89 -8.15
N PRO A 124 15.19 14.85 -7.67
CA PRO A 124 15.19 15.18 -6.27
C PRO A 124 14.65 13.97 -5.51
N CYS A 125 15.55 13.05 -5.15
CA CYS A 125 15.29 12.03 -4.17
C CYS A 125 14.98 12.77 -2.86
N CYS A 126 13.69 12.90 -2.63
CA CYS A 126 13.05 13.10 -1.33
C CYS A 126 13.34 14.45 -0.65
N PRO A 127 12.61 15.52 -0.99
CA PRO A 127 12.53 16.71 -0.13
C PRO A 127 12.09 16.37 1.31
N GLN A 128 11.40 15.25 1.53
CA GLN A 128 11.03 14.78 2.86
C GLN A 128 12.22 14.39 3.76
N VAL A 129 13.30 13.83 3.21
CA VAL A 129 14.43 13.37 4.03
C VAL A 129 15.22 14.57 4.56
N SER A 130 15.39 15.62 3.75
CA SER A 130 16.05 16.85 4.17
C SER A 130 15.28 17.60 5.26
N VAL A 131 13.94 17.65 5.15
CA VAL A 131 13.07 18.26 6.16
C VAL A 131 13.09 17.47 7.47
N ALA A 132 13.04 16.13 7.42
CA ALA A 132 13.10 15.29 8.61
C ALA A 132 14.42 15.44 9.38
N VAL A 133 15.55 15.50 8.67
CA VAL A 133 16.88 15.71 9.29
C VAL A 133 16.97 17.10 9.92
N ALA A 134 16.47 18.14 9.25
CA ALA A 134 16.45 19.50 9.81
C ALA A 134 15.60 19.60 11.08
N LEU A 135 14.41 18.98 11.10
CA LEU A 135 13.54 18.92 12.27
C LEU A 135 14.18 18.16 13.44
N ALA A 136 14.85 17.02 13.15
CA ALA A 136 15.53 16.23 14.17
C ALA A 136 16.69 17.00 14.82
N VAL A 137 17.52 17.70 14.02
CA VAL A 137 18.62 18.52 14.54
C VAL A 137 18.08 19.67 15.40
N PHE A 138 17.01 20.34 14.96
CA PHE A 138 16.41 21.43 15.73
C PHE A 138 15.82 20.95 17.07
N ALA A 139 15.13 19.81 17.07
CA ALA A 139 14.59 19.20 18.29
C ALA A 139 15.71 18.83 19.27
N CYS A 140 16.81 18.24 18.79
CA CYS A 140 17.97 17.89 19.63
C CYS A 140 18.65 19.13 20.24
N LEU A 141 18.81 20.19 19.47
CA LEU A 141 19.37 21.45 19.98
C LEU A 141 18.45 22.08 21.02
N PHE A 142 17.14 22.12 20.78
CA PHE A 142 16.18 22.65 21.75
C PHE A 142 16.18 21.86 23.06
N LEU A 143 16.17 20.52 22.99
CA LEU A 143 16.20 19.66 24.17
C LEU A 143 17.51 19.78 24.96
N SER A 144 18.65 19.88 24.28
CA SER A 144 19.94 20.08 24.96
C SER A 144 20.04 21.45 25.65
N ILE A 145 19.54 22.52 25.02
CA ILE A 145 19.46 23.85 25.65
C ILE A 145 18.53 23.79 26.87
N MET A 146 17.35 23.18 26.75
CA MET A 146 16.41 23.03 27.86
C MET A 146 17.04 22.23 29.01
N LEU A 147 17.73 21.13 28.73
CA LEU A 147 18.46 20.35 29.74
C LEU A 147 19.56 21.18 30.41
N ILE A 148 20.31 21.99 29.66
CA ILE A 148 21.32 22.89 30.23
C ILE A 148 20.65 23.94 31.12
N VAL A 149 19.56 24.57 30.68
CA VAL A 149 18.80 25.54 31.47
C VAL A 149 18.24 24.89 32.74
N LEU A 150 17.68 23.68 32.65
CA LEU A 150 17.19 22.95 33.80
C LEU A 150 18.31 22.55 34.77
N ASN A 151 19.49 22.16 34.27
CA ASN A 151 20.65 21.88 35.12
C ASN A 151 21.25 23.15 35.76
N LYS A 152 21.17 24.29 35.06
CA LYS A 152 21.72 25.57 35.52
C LYS A 152 20.74 26.33 36.43
N CYS A 153 19.44 26.18 36.23
CA CYS A 153 18.37 26.77 37.06
C CYS A 153 17.92 25.83 38.19
N GLY A 154 18.01 24.51 38.02
CA GLY A 154 17.75 23.52 39.08
C GLY A 154 18.80 23.57 40.21
N ARG A 155 20.03 24.01 39.91
CA ARG A 155 21.06 24.31 40.93
C ARG A 155 20.92 25.71 41.54
N ARG A 156 19.91 26.49 41.14
CA ARG A 156 19.56 27.81 41.70
C ARG A 156 18.10 27.92 42.18
N SER A 157 17.45 26.80 42.50
CA SER A 157 16.25 26.86 43.35
C SER A 157 16.68 27.07 44.80
N LYS A 158 16.93 28.34 45.15
CA LYS A 158 17.04 28.81 46.53
C LYS A 158 15.69 29.43 46.92
N PHE A 159 14.67 28.59 47.04
CA PHE A 159 13.57 28.86 47.96
C PHE A 159 13.86 28.06 49.22
N GLY A 160 14.68 28.68 50.09
CA GLY A 160 14.64 28.37 51.50
C GLY A 160 13.36 28.96 52.08
N ILE A 161 12.71 28.18 52.95
CA ILE A 161 12.00 28.67 54.13
C ILE A 161 12.90 29.67 54.87
#